data_AF-A0A3N0XAU4-F1
#
_entry.id   AF-A0A3N0XAU4-F1
#
_cell.length_a   1.000
_cell.length_b   1.000
_cell.length_c   1.000
_cell.angle_alpha   90.00
_cell.angle_beta   90.00
_cell.angle_gamma   90.00
#
_symmetry.space_group_name_H-M   'P 1'
#
loop_
_entity.id
_entity.type
_entity.pdbx_description
1 polymer ?
#
loop_
_entity_poly.entity_id
_entity_poly.type
_entity_poly.pdbx_seq_one_letter_code
_entity_poly.pdbx_strand_id
1 'polypeptide(L)'
;MDKQLVNDLKQIIEAFNQSLSVHLPALKNEVVTLIDCKSKDSTEIEHCLDTLLSLTIHGIGDDLFIQLLEYYKTVDEEGAMFYWNEYDDKEE
;
A
#
# COMPACT_ATOMS: atom_id res chain seq x y z
N MET A 1 4.13 2.98 33.98
CA MET A 1 4.54 2.73 32.59
C MET A 1 6.02 3.08 32.50
N ASP A 2 6.85 2.13 32.06
CA ASP A 2 8.29 2.34 31.94
C ASP A 2 8.58 3.36 30.84
N LYS A 3 9.13 4.53 31.23
CA LYS A 3 9.41 5.63 30.29
C LYS A 3 10.50 5.28 29.29
N GLN A 4 11.41 4.37 29.65
CA GLN A 4 12.48 3.94 28.77
C GLN A 4 11.92 3.04 27.67
N LEU A 5 11.13 2.03 28.05
CA LEU A 5 10.42 1.17 27.09
C LEU A 5 9.58 1.97 26.09
N VAL A 6 8.83 2.98 26.55
CA VAL A 6 7.99 3.83 25.68
C VAL A 6 8.83 4.65 24.70
N ASN A 7 9.99 5.16 25.12
CA ASN A 7 10.90 5.90 24.25
C ASN A 7 11.58 4.99 23.23
N ASP A 8 11.99 3.78 23.63
CA ASP A 8 12.61 2.80 22.73
C ASP A 8 11.62 2.39 21.64
N LEU A 9 10.36 2.11 22.02
CA LEU A 9 9.29 1.82 21.06
C LEU A 9 9.03 2.98 20.10
N LYS A 10 9.03 4.22 20.61
CA LYS A 10 8.86 5.42 19.76
C LYS A 10 9.97 5.53 18.71
N GLN A 11 11.23 5.32 19.10
CA GLN A 11 12.37 5.38 18.17
C GLN A 11 12.29 4.29 17.09
N ILE A 12 11.85 3.08 17.46
CA ILE A 12 11.63 1.98 16.51
C ILE A 12 10.58 2.38 15.47
N ILE A 13 9.44 2.94 15.91
CA ILE A 13 8.36 3.39 15.03
C ILE A 13 8.85 4.52 14.10
N GLU A 14 9.58 5.50 14.63
CA GLU A 14 10.12 6.61 13.83
C GLU A 14 11.12 6.12 12.77
N ALA A 15 12.03 5.20 13.14
CA ALA A 15 12.99 4.62 12.21
C ALA A 15 12.32 3.80 11.10
N PHE A 16 11.30 3.01 11.47
CA PHE A 16 10.47 2.25 10.52
C PHE A 16 9.78 3.17 9.51
N ASN A 17 9.10 4.22 10.00
CA ASN A 17 8.41 5.19 9.14
C ASN A 17 9.36 5.95 8.22
N GLN A 18 10.54 6.34 8.71
CA GLN A 18 11.57 6.98 7.88
C GLN A 18 12.07 6.05 6.78
N SER A 19 12.33 4.78 7.12
CA SER A 19 12.77 3.78 6.14
C SER A 19 11.75 3.61 5.02
N LEU A 20 10.45 3.48 5.36
CA LEU A 20 9.38 3.37 4.37
C LEU A 20 9.26 4.63 3.50
N SER A 21 9.31 5.80 4.12
CA SER A 21 9.17 7.09 3.42
C SER A 21 10.20 7.30 2.32
N VAL A 22 11.42 6.75 2.48
CA VAL A 22 12.48 6.82 1.45
C VAL A 22 12.13 6.00 0.21
N HIS A 23 11.36 4.93 0.35
CA HIS A 23 10.99 4.03 -0.74
C HIS A 23 9.65 4.36 -1.40
N LEU A 24 8.77 5.12 -0.73
CA LEU A 24 7.48 5.53 -1.28
C LEU A 24 7.56 6.20 -2.67
N PRO A 25 8.54 7.07 -2.98
CA PRO A 25 8.65 7.64 -4.33
C PRO A 25 8.91 6.60 -5.40
N ALA A 26 9.68 5.55 -5.11
CA ALA A 26 9.95 4.47 -6.05
C ALA A 26 8.68 3.64 -6.29
N LEU A 27 7.96 3.30 -5.22
CA LEU A 27 6.68 2.58 -5.31
C LEU A 27 5.63 3.37 -6.07
N LYS A 28 5.57 4.69 -5.87
CA LYS A 28 4.71 5.59 -6.65
C LYS A 28 5.06 5.54 -8.14
N ASN A 29 6.34 5.54 -8.49
CA ASN A 29 6.75 5.43 -9.90
C ASN A 29 6.36 4.08 -10.50
N GLU A 30 6.43 3.00 -9.72
CA GLU A 30 5.97 1.66 -10.13
C GLU A 30 4.48 1.71 -10.51
N VAL A 31 3.63 2.23 -9.60
CA VAL A 31 2.18 2.39 -9.81
C VAL A 31 1.90 3.25 -11.05
N VAL A 32 2.57 4.40 -11.18
CA VAL A 32 2.43 5.27 -12.36
C VAL A 32 2.83 4.53 -13.63
N THR A 33 3.90 3.74 -13.60
CA THR A 33 4.37 2.97 -14.77
C THR A 33 3.34 1.91 -15.16
N LEU A 34 2.78 1.17 -14.21
CA LEU A 34 1.74 0.16 -14.48
C LEU A 34 0.52 0.80 -15.17
N ILE A 35 0.10 1.97 -14.69
CA ILE A 35 -1.05 2.71 -15.23
C ILE A 35 -0.73 3.31 -16.61
N ASP A 36 0.39 4.01 -16.75
CA ASP A 36 0.77 4.72 -17.98
C ASP A 36 1.08 3.75 -19.13
N CYS A 37 1.73 2.63 -18.82
CA CYS A 37 1.96 1.54 -19.77
C CYS A 37 0.69 0.72 -20.06
N LYS A 38 -0.41 0.98 -19.35
CA LYS A 38 -1.67 0.24 -19.42
C LYS A 38 -1.45 -1.26 -19.28
N SER A 39 -0.64 -1.65 -18.28
CA SER A 39 -0.41 -3.06 -17.99
C SER A 39 -1.75 -3.76 -17.77
N LYS A 40 -1.90 -4.95 -18.36
CA LYS A 40 -3.04 -5.84 -18.17
C LYS A 40 -2.63 -7.14 -17.50
N ASP A 41 -1.39 -7.19 -16.99
CA ASP A 41 -0.90 -8.31 -16.23
C ASP A 41 -1.50 -8.24 -14.84
N SER A 42 -2.58 -8.98 -14.62
CA SER A 42 -3.26 -9.04 -13.33
C SER A 42 -2.31 -9.47 -12.21
N THR A 43 -1.41 -10.42 -12.46
CA THR A 43 -0.48 -10.90 -11.43
C THR A 43 0.49 -9.81 -10.98
N GLU A 44 1.00 -9.02 -11.92
CA GLU A 44 1.86 -7.87 -11.60
C GLU A 44 1.12 -6.81 -10.77
N ILE A 45 -0.13 -6.51 -11.15
CA ILE A 45 -0.98 -5.53 -10.46
C ILE A 45 -1.34 -6.02 -9.06
N GLU A 46 -1.72 -7.29 -8.92
CA GLU A 46 -2.08 -7.94 -7.64
C GLU A 46 -0.90 -7.94 -6.66
N HIS A 47 0.30 -8.31 -7.10
CA HIS A 47 1.48 -8.23 -6.23
C HIS A 47 1.77 -6.81 -5.73
N CYS A 48 1.54 -5.81 -6.59
CA CYS A 48 1.70 -4.41 -6.21
C CYS A 48 0.60 -3.99 -5.21
N LEU A 49 -0.65 -4.41 -5.43
CA LEU A 49 -1.77 -4.21 -4.52
C LEU A 49 -1.55 -4.88 -3.17
N ASP A 50 -1.07 -6.13 -3.11
CA ASP A 50 -0.75 -6.84 -1.85
C ASP A 50 0.29 -6.07 -1.02
N THR A 51 1.31 -5.54 -1.70
CA THR A 51 2.37 -4.76 -1.08
C THR A 51 1.81 -3.45 -0.53
N LEU A 52 1.01 -2.74 -1.33
CA LEU A 52 0.37 -1.49 -0.92
C LEU A 52 -0.62 -1.71 0.22
N LEU A 53 -1.44 -2.76 0.15
CA LEU A 53 -2.38 -3.16 1.18
C LEU A 53 -1.68 -3.46 2.51
N SER A 54 -0.49 -4.05 2.49
CA SER A 54 0.30 -4.26 3.71
C SER A 54 0.79 -2.94 4.31
N LEU A 55 1.09 -1.94 3.48
CA LEU A 55 1.52 -0.62 3.93
C LEU A 55 0.37 0.19 4.54
N THR A 56 -0.88 0.03 4.04
CA THR A 56 -2.05 0.74 4.57
C THR A 56 -2.31 0.42 6.04
N ILE A 57 -1.96 -0.79 6.51
CA ILE A 57 -2.02 -1.21 7.92
C ILE A 57 -1.17 -0.29 8.83
N HIS A 58 -0.14 0.34 8.25
CA HIS A 58 0.75 1.25 8.95
C HIS A 58 0.39 2.74 8.74
N GLY A 59 -0.78 3.03 8.15
CA GLY A 59 -1.25 4.37 7.82
C GLY A 59 -0.44 5.04 6.70
N ILE A 60 0.13 4.23 5.80
CA ILE A 60 1.00 4.68 4.72
C ILE A 60 0.54 4.02 3.42
N GLY A 61 0.41 4.79 2.34
CA GLY A 61 0.19 4.23 1.00
C GLY A 61 -1.28 4.06 0.61
N ASP A 62 -2.22 4.51 1.44
CA ASP A 62 -3.67 4.48 1.15
C ASP A 62 -3.99 5.14 -0.19
N ASP A 63 -3.44 6.34 -0.44
CA ASP A 63 -3.62 7.06 -1.70
C ASP A 63 -3.14 6.26 -2.91
N LEU A 64 -1.99 5.57 -2.78
CA LEU A 64 -1.42 4.75 -3.86
C LEU A 64 -2.20 3.46 -4.06
N PHE A 65 -2.66 2.85 -2.97
CA PHE A 65 -3.50 1.66 -2.99
C PHE A 65 -4.81 1.94 -3.71
N ILE A 66 -5.55 2.99 -3.29
CA ILE A 66 -6.81 3.41 -3.92
C ILE A 66 -6.58 3.76 -5.39
N GLN A 67 -5.50 4.48 -5.72
CA GLN A 67 -5.16 4.83 -7.10
C GLN A 67 -4.96 3.60 -7.98
N LEU A 68 -4.18 2.62 -7.52
CA LEU A 68 -3.93 1.40 -8.29
C LEU A 68 -5.19 0.53 -8.37
N LEU A 69 -5.98 0.48 -7.29
CA LEU A 69 -7.20 -0.32 -7.22
C LEU A 69 -8.28 0.19 -8.20
N GLU A 70 -8.46 1.50 -8.27
CA GLU A 70 -9.36 2.13 -9.25
C GLU A 70 -8.92 1.86 -10.70
N TYR A 71 -7.61 1.81 -10.96
CA TYR A 71 -7.11 1.37 -12.25
C TYR A 71 -7.38 -0.13 -12.49
N TYR A 72 -7.10 -0.97 -11.49
CA TYR A 72 -7.25 -2.42 -11.62
C TYR A 72 -8.69 -2.82 -11.92
N LYS A 73 -9.68 -2.11 -11.38
CA LYS A 73 -11.10 -2.28 -11.71
C LYS A 73 -11.41 -2.21 -13.21
N THR A 74 -10.62 -1.47 -13.99
CA THR A 74 -10.78 -1.38 -15.45
C THR A 74 -10.20 -2.58 -16.19
N VAL A 75 -9.38 -3.39 -15.51
CA VAL A 75 -8.70 -4.59 -16.00
C VAL A 75 -9.45 -5.84 -15.54
N ASP A 76 -9.72 -5.95 -14.25
CA ASP A 76 -10.45 -7.05 -13.60
C ASP A 76 -11.34 -6.49 -12.47
N GLU A 77 -12.65 -6.47 -12.71
CA GLU A 77 -13.63 -5.94 -11.76
C GLU A 77 -13.83 -6.85 -10.54
N GLU A 78 -13.79 -8.17 -10.71
CA GLU A 78 -13.95 -9.13 -9.62
C GLU A 78 -12.72 -9.11 -8.72
N GLY A 79 -11.53 -9.10 -9.31
CA GLY A 79 -10.26 -8.93 -8.60
C GLY A 79 -10.21 -7.63 -7.81
N ALA A 80 -10.59 -6.50 -8.42
CA ALA A 80 -10.64 -5.22 -7.72
C ALA A 80 -11.65 -5.22 -6.55
N MET A 81 -12.80 -5.89 -6.70
CA MET A 81 -13.78 -6.00 -5.62
C MET A 81 -13.24 -6.79 -4.42
N PHE A 82 -12.45 -7.84 -4.66
CA PHE A 82 -11.74 -8.57 -3.59
C PHE A 82 -10.83 -7.62 -2.79
N TYR A 83 -9.95 -6.86 -3.46
CA TYR A 83 -9.04 -5.94 -2.79
C TYR A 83 -9.75 -4.78 -2.08
N TRP A 84 -10.88 -4.33 -2.61
CA TRP A 84 -11.70 -3.33 -1.93
C TRP A 84 -12.25 -3.85 -0.60
N ASN A 85 -12.77 -5.08 -0.59
CA ASN A 85 -13.25 -5.71 0.65
C ASN A 85 -12.11 -5.91 1.67
N GLU A 86 -10.94 -6.38 1.22
CA GLU A 86 -9.76 -6.55 2.10
C GLU A 86 -9.23 -5.22 2.68
N TYR A 87 -9.53 -4.10 2.03
CA TYR A 87 -9.21 -2.77 2.52
C TYR A 87 -10.26 -2.26 3.51
N ASP A 88 -11.55 -2.37 3.18
CA ASP A 88 -12.66 -1.96 4.05
C ASP A 88 -12.72 -2.78 5.35
N ASP A 89 -12.43 -4.09 5.29
CA ASP A 89 -12.37 -4.99 6.47
C ASP A 89 -11.29 -4.59 7.50
N LYS A 90 -10.38 -3.66 7.16
CA LYS A 90 -9.39 -3.09 8.11
C LYS A 90 -9.88 -1.89 8.88
N GLU A 91 -10.98 -1.26 8.48
CA GLU A 91 -11.57 -0.12 9.19
C GLU A 91 -12.53 -0.54 10.33
N GLU A 92 -12.83 -1.84 10.49
CA GLU A 92 -13.59 -2.43 11.61
C GLU A 92 -12.69 -2.95 12.77
#